data_AF-A0A428ZRI9-F1
#
_entry.id   AF-A0A428ZRI9-F1
#
_cell.length_a   1.000
_cell.length_b   1.000
_cell.length_c   1.000
_cell.angle_alpha   90.00
_cell.angle_beta   90.00
_cell.angle_gamma   90.00
#
_symmetry.space_group_name_H-M   'P 1'
#
loop_
_entity.id
_entity.type
_entity.pdbx_description
1 polymer ?
#
loop_
_entity_poly.entity_id
_entity_poly.type
_entity_poly.pdbx_seq_one_letter_code
_entity_poly.pdbx_strand_id
1 'polypeptide(L)'
;MPDMFTRLLLSLIITGIAPLSFYRKDISNPHYDGLPVGFTAEAIAKKQKQHSVLPLLHAFAKPDENNGLDIPTERFRAAVRKAGVGPDKDIPHITKELIGKYATDLAQLGLI
;
A
#
# COMPACT_ATOMS: atom_id res chain seq x y z
N MET A 1 -6.20 -36.74 3.28
CA MET A 1 -5.22 -36.67 4.38
C MET A 1 -5.68 -35.57 5.32
N PRO A 2 -6.42 -35.88 6.40
CA PRO A 2 -7.03 -34.83 7.21
C PRO A 2 -6.00 -34.20 8.14
N ASP A 3 -6.03 -32.87 8.14
CA ASP A 3 -5.07 -31.95 8.71
C ASP A 3 -5.19 -31.87 10.23
N MET A 4 -4.41 -32.70 10.94
CA MET A 4 -4.26 -32.61 12.39
C MET A 4 -3.43 -31.39 12.80
N PHE A 5 -2.53 -30.93 11.94
CA PHE A 5 -1.61 -29.84 12.25
C PHE A 5 -2.33 -28.51 12.30
N THR A 6 -3.15 -28.19 11.30
CA THR A 6 -3.92 -26.95 11.26
C THR A 6 -4.96 -26.90 12.38
N ARG A 7 -5.56 -28.03 12.75
CA ARG A 7 -6.49 -28.12 13.89
C ARG A 7 -5.80 -27.96 15.24
N LEU A 8 -4.58 -28.49 15.39
CA LEU A 8 -3.75 -28.27 16.57
C LEU A 8 -3.38 -26.78 16.69
N LEU A 9 -2.95 -26.17 15.58
CA LEU A 9 -2.50 -24.79 15.55
C LEU A 9 -3.64 -23.80 15.83
N LEU A 10 -4.84 -24.04 15.26
CA LEU A 10 -6.05 -23.27 15.58
C LEU A 10 -6.49 -23.47 17.05
N SER A 11 -6.41 -24.69 17.58
CA SER A 11 -6.75 -24.94 18.99
C SER A 11 -5.83 -24.20 19.95
N LEU A 12 -4.52 -24.17 19.65
CA LEU A 12 -3.52 -23.44 20.43
C LEU A 12 -3.77 -21.92 20.42
N ILE A 13 -4.07 -21.35 19.25
CA ILE A 13 -4.37 -19.92 19.11
C ILE A 13 -5.65 -19.55 19.86
N ILE A 14 -6.71 -20.36 19.74
CA ILE A 14 -8.01 -20.10 20.37
C ILE A 14 -7.94 -20.24 21.90
N THR A 15 -7.16 -21.19 22.41
CA THR A 15 -7.08 -21.45 23.87
C THR A 15 -6.02 -20.62 24.58
N GLY A 16 -5.05 -20.03 23.85
CA GLY A 16 -3.97 -19.23 24.45
C GLY A 16 -3.00 -20.04 25.32
N ILE A 17 -3.10 -21.37 25.31
CA ILE A 17 -2.23 -22.26 26.09
C ILE A 17 -1.00 -22.55 25.23
N ALA A 18 0.00 -21.68 25.30
CA ALA A 18 1.32 -22.04 24.77
C ALA A 18 1.86 -23.25 25.57
N PRO A 19 2.13 -24.41 24.96
CA PRO A 19 2.63 -25.59 25.67
C PRO A 19 3.96 -25.23 26.34
N LEU A 20 4.19 -25.73 27.55
CA LEU A 20 5.45 -25.50 28.28
C LEU A 20 6.70 -25.92 27.48
N SER A 21 6.56 -26.80 26.48
CA SER A 21 7.63 -27.21 25.55
C SER A 21 8.04 -26.12 24.55
N PHE A 22 7.24 -25.07 24.32
CA PHE A 22 7.64 -23.90 23.53
C PHE A 22 8.70 -23.06 24.23
N TYR A 23 8.72 -23.10 25.57
CA TYR A 23 9.72 -22.40 26.37
C TYR A 23 10.88 -23.36 26.65
N ARG A 24 11.98 -23.22 25.91
CA ARG A 24 13.22 -23.92 26.25
C ARG A 24 13.67 -23.45 27.64
N LYS A 25 13.66 -24.37 28.61
CA LYS A 25 13.92 -24.14 30.05
C LYS A 25 15.40 -24.00 30.41
N ASP A 26 16.23 -23.72 29.42
CA ASP A 26 17.68 -23.58 29.48
C ASP A 26 18.02 -22.49 28.46
N ILE A 27 18.09 -21.24 28.92
CA ILE A 27 19.18 -20.27 28.76
C ILE A 27 18.90 -19.21 29.85
N SER A 28 19.90 -18.80 30.63
CA SER A 28 19.79 -17.61 31.47
C SER A 28 19.51 -16.39 30.59
N ASN A 29 18.26 -15.94 30.62
CA ASN A 29 17.73 -14.78 29.89
C ASN A 29 17.70 -14.93 28.35
N PRO A 30 16.73 -15.70 27.80
CA PRO A 30 16.41 -15.60 26.39
C PRO A 30 15.67 -14.26 26.17
N HIS A 31 16.43 -13.20 25.86
CA HIS A 31 15.86 -11.97 25.31
C HIS A 31 15.28 -12.30 23.94
N TYR A 32 13.99 -12.64 23.91
CA TYR A 32 13.19 -12.33 22.75
C TYR A 32 13.06 -10.82 22.71
N ASP A 33 13.97 -10.16 21.99
CA ASP A 33 13.81 -8.75 21.57
C ASP A 33 12.63 -8.57 20.59
N GLY A 34 11.91 -9.66 20.32
CA GLY A 34 10.79 -9.76 19.41
C GLY A 34 9.65 -8.87 19.87
N LEU A 35 9.60 -7.66 19.31
CA LEU A 35 8.38 -6.86 19.26
C LEU A 35 7.22 -7.79 18.90
N PRO A 36 6.08 -7.72 19.63
CA PRO A 36 4.93 -8.55 19.33
C PRO A 36 4.60 -8.48 17.84
N VAL A 37 4.26 -9.61 17.21
CA VAL A 37 3.87 -9.65 15.79
C VAL A 37 2.79 -8.59 15.50
N GLY A 38 1.89 -8.35 16.44
CA GLY A 38 0.89 -7.28 16.38
C GLY A 38 1.48 -5.88 16.26
N PHE A 39 2.57 -5.56 16.98
CA PHE A 39 3.27 -4.28 16.84
C PHE A 39 3.88 -4.12 15.45
N THR A 40 4.51 -5.17 14.92
CA THR A 40 5.07 -5.12 13.55
C THR A 40 3.99 -4.99 12.49
N ALA A 41 2.87 -5.72 12.64
CA ALA A 41 1.73 -5.64 11.73
C ALA A 41 1.06 -4.25 11.79
N GLU A 42 0.91 -3.68 12.99
CA GLU A 42 0.38 -2.33 13.18
C GLU A 42 1.33 -1.27 12.61
N ALA A 43 2.64 -1.42 12.78
CA ALA A 43 3.64 -0.52 12.19
C ALA A 43 3.60 -0.55 10.66
N ILE A 44 3.49 -1.73 10.05
CA ILE A 44 3.34 -1.90 8.59
C ILE A 44 2.03 -1.27 8.12
N ALA A 45 0.91 -1.57 8.78
CA ALA A 45 -0.39 -1.02 8.43
C ALA A 45 -0.43 0.50 8.59
N LYS A 46 0.21 1.05 9.62
CA LYS A 46 0.33 2.50 9.83
C LYS A 46 1.15 3.16 8.72
N LYS A 47 2.28 2.56 8.33
CA LYS A 47 3.11 3.03 7.21
C LYS A 47 2.32 3.03 5.89
N GLN A 48 1.59 1.96 5.59
CA GLN A 48 0.74 1.91 4.39
C GLN A 48 -0.39 2.94 4.42
N LYS A 49 -1.06 3.11 5.57
CA LYS A 49 -2.12 4.13 5.74
C LYS A 49 -1.59 5.55 5.47
N GLN A 50 -0.38 5.87 5.92
CA GLN A 50 0.26 7.18 5.66
C GLN A 50 0.50 7.45 4.17
N HIS A 51 0.74 6.41 3.36
CA HIS A 51 0.95 6.51 1.91
C HIS A 51 -0.30 6.17 1.08
N SER A 52 -1.47 6.19 1.71
CA SER A 52 -2.76 5.92 1.06
C SER A 52 -3.62 7.17 0.98
N VAL A 53 -4.68 7.09 0.17
CA VAL A 53 -5.73 8.13 0.10
C VAL A 53 -6.68 8.12 1.30
N LEU A 54 -6.44 7.29 2.32
CA LEU A 54 -7.33 7.14 3.48
C LEU A 54 -7.71 8.49 4.15
N PRO A 55 -6.78 9.43 4.40
CA PRO A 55 -7.12 10.74 4.97
C PRO A 55 -7.99 11.60 4.04
N LEU A 56 -8.00 11.30 2.75
CA LEU A 56 -8.70 12.05 1.70
C LEU A 56 -9.99 11.37 1.23
N LEU A 57 -10.41 10.25 1.82
CA LEU A 57 -11.59 9.52 1.35
C LEU A 57 -12.88 10.35 1.31
N HIS A 58 -12.99 11.36 2.18
CA HIS A 58 -14.12 12.28 2.16
C HIS A 58 -14.27 13.02 0.81
N ALA A 59 -13.17 13.31 0.11
CA ALA A 59 -13.19 13.94 -1.20
C ALA A 59 -13.68 13.00 -2.31
N PHE A 60 -13.65 11.69 -2.08
CA PHE A 60 -14.10 10.64 -3.01
C PHE A 60 -15.42 9.98 -2.57
N ALA A 61 -16.11 10.57 -1.58
CA ALA A 61 -17.36 10.01 -1.05
C ALA A 61 -18.50 9.98 -2.08
N LYS A 62 -18.42 10.81 -3.12
CA LYS A 62 -19.32 10.83 -4.26
C LYS A 62 -18.48 10.76 -5.54
N PRO A 63 -18.95 10.06 -6.59
CA PRO A 63 -18.28 10.08 -7.88
C PRO A 63 -18.28 11.50 -8.44
N ASP A 64 -17.20 11.87 -9.11
CA ASP A 64 -17.15 13.12 -9.88
C ASP A 64 -17.88 12.89 -11.20
N GLU A 65 -18.91 13.69 -11.47
CA GLU A 65 -19.68 13.65 -12.72
C GLU A 65 -19.00 14.45 -13.84
N ASN A 66 -17.96 15.21 -13.51
CA ASN A 66 -17.25 16.03 -14.48
C ASN A 66 -16.23 15.17 -15.23
N ASN A 67 -16.41 15.00 -16.54
CA ASN A 67 -15.45 14.31 -17.42
C ASN A 67 -14.20 15.16 -17.74
N GLY A 68 -13.93 16.21 -16.97
CA GLY A 68 -12.85 17.14 -17.19
C GLY A 68 -12.91 18.34 -16.26
N LEU A 69 -11.93 19.22 -16.37
CA LEU A 69 -11.91 20.50 -15.69
C LEU A 69 -12.72 21.50 -16.52
N ASP A 70 -13.69 22.19 -15.93
CA ASP A 70 -14.36 23.38 -16.51
C ASP A 70 -13.42 24.61 -16.61
N ILE A 71 -12.11 24.37 -16.63
CA ILE A 71 -11.08 25.39 -16.70
C ILE A 71 -10.70 25.56 -18.18
N PRO A 72 -10.79 26.78 -18.75
CA PRO A 72 -10.35 27.05 -20.11
C PRO A 72 -8.85 26.73 -20.28
N THR A 73 -8.51 25.84 -21.22
CA THR A 73 -7.12 25.36 -21.44
C THR A 73 -6.51 25.85 -22.74
N GLU A 74 -7.25 26.60 -23.56
CA GLU A 74 -6.89 26.96 -24.93
C GLU A 74 -5.62 27.80 -24.99
N ARG A 75 -5.49 28.78 -24.09
CA ARG A 75 -4.32 29.67 -24.03
C ARG A 75 -3.05 28.89 -23.69
N PHE A 76 -3.14 27.98 -22.73
CA PHE A 76 -2.03 27.13 -22.34
C PHE A 76 -1.65 26.18 -23.47
N ARG A 77 -2.64 25.50 -24.08
CA ARG A 77 -2.41 24.60 -25.22
C ARG A 77 -1.76 25.31 -26.41
N ALA A 78 -2.20 26.52 -26.73
CA ALA A 78 -1.62 27.33 -27.80
C ALA A 78 -0.15 27.70 -27.51
N ALA A 79 0.17 28.03 -26.25
CA ALA A 79 1.55 28.34 -25.85
C ALA A 79 2.47 27.12 -25.94
N VAL A 80 2.01 25.94 -25.49
CA VAL A 80 2.74 24.66 -25.60
C VAL A 80 3.06 24.33 -27.05
N ARG A 81 2.06 24.44 -27.94
CA ARG A 81 2.21 24.22 -29.39
C ARG A 81 3.18 25.20 -30.02
N LYS A 82 3.06 26.49 -29.68
CA LYS A 82 3.96 27.54 -30.18
C LYS A 82 5.41 27.31 -29.75
N ALA A 83 5.62 26.82 -28.52
CA ALA A 83 6.94 26.50 -28.00
C ALA A 83 7.49 25.15 -28.49
N GLY A 84 6.66 24.32 -29.14
CA GLY A 84 7.07 23.00 -29.64
C GLY A 84 7.50 22.04 -28.53
N VAL A 85 6.87 22.13 -27.35
CA VAL A 85 7.25 21.34 -26.17
C VAL A 85 6.77 19.89 -26.34
N GLY A 86 7.66 18.94 -26.00
CA GLY A 86 7.34 17.52 -25.99
C GLY A 86 7.35 16.86 -27.38
N PRO A 87 7.28 15.52 -27.44
CA PRO A 87 7.37 14.76 -28.68
C PRO A 87 6.24 15.08 -29.66
N ASP A 88 5.02 15.26 -29.14
CA ASP A 88 3.82 15.52 -29.95
C ASP A 88 3.60 17.01 -30.24
N LYS A 89 4.46 17.89 -29.69
CA LYS A 89 4.31 19.36 -29.76
C LYS A 89 2.93 19.84 -29.29
N ASP A 90 2.30 19.11 -28.38
CA ASP A 90 1.00 19.39 -27.78
C ASP A 90 1.00 18.91 -26.33
N ILE A 91 -0.10 19.17 -25.61
CA ILE A 91 -0.28 18.66 -24.24
C ILE A 91 -0.35 17.12 -24.29
N PRO A 92 0.51 16.40 -23.55
CA PRO A 92 0.53 14.94 -23.56
C PRO A 92 -0.73 14.35 -22.91
N HIS A 93 -1.17 13.22 -23.44
CA HIS A 93 -2.25 12.42 -22.85
C HIS A 93 -1.69 11.41 -21.84
N ILE A 94 -2.54 10.99 -20.89
CA ILE A 94 -2.20 9.89 -19.99
C ILE A 94 -2.14 8.59 -20.80
N THR A 95 -1.00 7.90 -20.72
CA THR A 95 -0.77 6.65 -21.43
C THR A 95 -0.75 5.47 -20.46
N LYS A 96 -0.94 4.25 -20.99
CA LYS A 96 -0.84 3.02 -20.21
C LYS A 96 0.56 2.85 -19.62
N GLU A 97 1.58 3.25 -20.34
CA GLU A 97 2.98 3.18 -19.93
C GLU A 97 3.22 4.05 -18.70
N LEU A 98 2.63 5.24 -18.64
CA LEU A 98 2.72 6.11 -17.47
C LEU A 98 2.07 5.45 -16.24
N ILE A 99 0.88 4.85 -16.40
CA ILE A 99 0.21 4.13 -15.31
C ILE A 99 1.09 2.95 -14.82
N GLY A 100 1.66 2.18 -15.75
CA GLY A 100 2.57 1.08 -15.44
C GLY A 100 3.84 1.54 -14.72
N LYS A 101 4.39 2.71 -15.08
CA LYS A 101 5.52 3.33 -14.38
C LYS A 101 5.18 3.59 -12.91
N TYR A 102 4.02 4.19 -12.61
CA TYR A 102 3.63 4.45 -11.22
C TYR A 102 3.51 3.15 -10.39
N ALA A 103 2.92 2.10 -10.95
CA ALA A 103 2.86 0.81 -10.25
C ALA A 103 4.26 0.23 -9.97
N THR A 104 5.16 0.33 -10.95
CA THR A 104 6.55 -0.11 -10.81
C THR A 104 7.29 0.70 -9.73
N ASP A 105 7.16 2.01 -9.74
CA ASP A 105 7.80 2.91 -8.78
C ASP A 105 7.29 2.65 -7.35
N LEU A 106 5.98 2.41 -7.17
CA LEU A 106 5.40 2.09 -5.87
C LEU A 106 5.91 0.75 -5.31
N ALA A 107 6.07 -0.25 -6.17
CA ALA A 107 6.66 -1.54 -5.79
C ALA A 107 8.14 -1.38 -5.39
N GLN A 108 8.92 -0.58 -6.14
CA GLN A 108 10.32 -0.29 -5.80
C GLN A 108 10.47 0.44 -4.46
N LEU A 109 9.48 1.27 -4.09
CA LEU A 109 9.42 1.94 -2.79
C LEU A 109 8.90 1.05 -1.66
N GLY A 110 8.48 -0.20 -1.95
CA GLY A 110 7.90 -1.12 -0.98
C GLY A 110 6.57 -0.63 -0.40
N LEU A 111 5.80 0.11 -1.20
CA LEU A 111 4.47 0.62 -0.83
C LEU A 111 3.34 -0.33 -1.25
N ILE A 112 3.61 -1.26 -2.16
CA ILE A 112 2.74 -2.35 -2.61
C ILE A 112 3.54 -3.64 -2.81
#